data_AF-A0A158FEZ9-F1
#
_entry.id   AF-A0A158FEZ9-F1
#
_cell.length_a   1.000
_cell.length_b   1.000
_cell.length_c   1.000
_cell.angle_alpha   90.00
_cell.angle_beta   90.00
_cell.angle_gamma   90.00
#
_symmetry.space_group_name_H-M   'P 1'
#
loop_
_entity.id
_entity.type
_entity.pdbx_description
1 polymer ?
#
loop_
_entity_poly.entity_id
_entity_poly.type
_entity_poly.pdbx_seq_one_letter_code
_entity_poly.pdbx_strand_id
1 'polypeptide(L)'
;MILVDTSIWIDHINASEPLLAQLLGEERVLAHPFVIGEISLGSLRDRQSVLGALRDLPSAPVATPDEIFFLIERERLFNRGIGYVDTSLLASARLQPGIQIWTRDKRLKNVADELGLVAKLEH
;
A
#
# COMPACT_ATOMS: atom_id res chain seq x y z
N MET A 1 6.01 -4.73 -9.44
CA MET A 1 5.86 -5.02 -7.99
C MET A 1 4.55 -4.41 -7.50
N ILE A 2 3.89 -5.01 -6.51
CA ILE A 2 2.59 -4.55 -5.98
C ILE A 2 2.76 -4.10 -4.53
N LEU A 3 2.60 -2.81 -4.29
CA LEU A 3 2.49 -2.24 -2.95
C LEU A 3 1.06 -2.44 -2.43
N VAL A 4 0.93 -3.20 -1.35
CA VAL A 4 -0.36 -3.58 -0.78
C VAL A 4 -0.72 -2.63 0.36
N ASP A 5 -1.90 -2.03 0.24
CA ASP A 5 -2.49 -1.13 1.24
C ASP A 5 -3.06 -1.89 2.45
N THR A 6 -3.23 -1.18 3.58
CA THR A 6 -3.79 -1.67 4.84
C THR A 6 -5.13 -2.37 4.66
N SER A 7 -6.00 -1.84 3.81
CA SER A 7 -7.32 -2.43 3.56
C SER A 7 -7.25 -3.87 3.05
N ILE A 8 -6.33 -4.18 2.14
CA ILE A 8 -6.12 -5.52 1.59
C ILE A 8 -5.52 -6.46 2.63
N TRP A 9 -4.58 -5.97 3.44
CA TRP A 9 -3.99 -6.76 4.52
C TRP A 9 -5.03 -7.14 5.58
N ILE A 10 -5.89 -6.21 5.98
CA ILE A 10 -6.95 -6.48 6.95
C ILE A 10 -7.89 -7.57 6.43
N ASP A 11 -8.29 -7.48 5.15
CA ASP A 11 -9.11 -8.52 4.52
C ASP A 11 -8.39 -9.88 4.59
N HIS A 12 -7.15 -9.96 4.12
CA HIS A 12 -6.38 -11.21 4.07
C HIS A 12 -6.14 -11.83 5.46
N ILE A 13 -5.85 -11.01 6.48
CA ILE A 13 -5.63 -11.46 7.86
C ILE A 13 -6.92 -12.02 8.47
N ASN A 14 -8.08 -11.41 8.15
CA ASN A 14 -9.37 -11.88 8.65
C ASN A 14 -9.87 -13.12 7.89
N ALA A 15 -9.68 -13.13 6.57
CA ALA A 15 -10.02 -14.23 5.68
C ALA A 15 -9.01 -14.24 4.53
N SER A 16 -8.31 -15.36 4.36
CA SER A 16 -7.25 -15.49 3.35
C SER A 16 -7.72 -15.01 1.96
N GLU A 17 -7.11 -13.94 1.47
CA GLU A 17 -7.29 -13.43 0.10
C GLU A 17 -6.40 -14.25 -0.87
N PRO A 18 -6.97 -15.11 -1.74
CA PRO A 18 -6.19 -16.06 -2.54
C PRO A 18 -5.22 -15.39 -3.51
N LEU A 19 -5.63 -14.29 -4.13
CA LEU A 19 -4.78 -13.54 -5.04
C LEU A 19 -3.57 -12.94 -4.33
N LEU A 20 -3.74 -12.46 -3.09
CA LEU A 20 -2.62 -11.99 -2.29
C LEU A 20 -1.68 -13.14 -1.93
N ALA A 21 -2.20 -14.30 -1.55
CA ALA A 21 -1.39 -15.49 -1.26
C ALA A 21 -0.54 -15.91 -2.47
N GLN A 22 -1.12 -15.88 -3.68
CA GLN A 22 -0.39 -16.14 -4.92
C GLN A 22 0.73 -15.11 -5.14
N LEU A 23 0.42 -13.81 -5.05
CA LEU A 23 1.41 -12.75 -5.26
C LEU A 23 2.55 -12.78 -4.24
N LEU A 24 2.27 -13.20 -3.01
CA LEU A 24 3.28 -13.46 -1.97
C LEU A 24 4.19 -14.62 -2.36
N GLY A 25 3.64 -15.73 -2.85
CA GLY A 25 4.41 -16.87 -3.36
C GLY A 25 5.25 -16.55 -4.60
N GLU A 26 4.83 -15.56 -5.40
CA GLU A 26 5.58 -15.04 -6.56
C GLU A 26 6.61 -13.96 -6.20
N GLU A 27 6.77 -13.61 -4.91
CA GLU A 27 7.65 -12.52 -4.44
C GLU A 27 7.34 -11.16 -5.09
N ARG A 28 6.08 -10.91 -5.45
CA ARG A 28 5.66 -9.68 -6.15
C ARG A 28 5.10 -8.60 -5.24
N VAL A 29 4.95 -8.89 -3.95
CA VAL A 29 4.36 -7.99 -2.95
C VAL A 29 5.44 -7.13 -2.29
N LEU A 30 5.13 -5.84 -2.15
CA LEU A 30 5.90 -4.89 -1.35
C LEU A 30 5.10 -4.50 -0.11
N ALA A 31 5.80 -4.37 1.01
CA ALA A 31 5.29 -3.74 2.22
C ALA A 31 5.71 -2.26 2.30
N HIS A 32 5.04 -1.49 3.15
CA HIS A 32 5.45 -0.13 3.49
C HIS A 32 5.36 0.08 5.01
N PRO A 33 6.33 0.75 5.65
CA PRO A 33 6.37 0.88 7.10
C PRO A 33 5.12 1.55 7.69
N PHE A 34 4.49 2.48 6.96
CA PHE A 34 3.25 3.11 7.45
C PHE A 34 2.06 2.16 7.42
N VAL A 35 1.94 1.29 6.41
CA VAL A 35 0.91 0.23 6.36
C VAL A 35 1.11 -0.76 7.51
N ILE A 36 2.36 -1.19 7.75
CA ILE A 36 2.70 -2.04 8.90
C ILE A 36 2.32 -1.33 10.21
N GLY A 37 2.59 -0.02 10.30
CA GLY A 37 2.20 0.83 11.43
C GLY A 37 0.69 0.81 11.66
N GLU A 38 -0.11 1.06 10.64
CA GLU A 38 -1.58 1.03 10.72
C GLU A 38 -2.10 -0.35 11.14
N ILE A 39 -1.63 -1.43 10.52
CA ILE A 39 -1.99 -2.80 10.89
C ILE A 39 -1.62 -3.08 12.36
N SER A 40 -0.48 -2.58 12.82
CA SER A 40 -0.03 -2.77 14.20
C SER A 40 -0.93 -2.09 15.24
N LEU A 41 -1.72 -1.09 14.85
CA LEU A 41 -2.71 -0.47 15.76
C LEU A 41 -3.98 -1.32 15.89
N GLY A 42 -4.21 -2.25 14.97
CA GLY A 42 -5.36 -3.16 14.98
C GLY A 42 -5.21 -4.36 15.94
N SER A 43 -6.31 -5.11 16.08
CA SER A 43 -6.35 -6.38 16.81
C SER A 43 -5.83 -7.51 15.92
N LEU A 44 -4.82 -8.24 16.40
CA LEU A 44 -4.19 -9.36 15.68
C LEU A 44 -4.12 -10.56 16.62
N ARG A 45 -4.61 -11.73 16.17
CA ARG A 45 -4.57 -12.97 16.97
C ARG A 45 -3.12 -13.42 17.25
N ASP A 46 -2.32 -13.52 16.19
CA ASP A 46 -0.90 -13.91 16.27
C ASP A 46 0.02 -12.74 15.96
N ARG A 47 -0.10 -11.67 16.75
CA ARG A 47 0.54 -10.36 16.52
C ARG A 47 2.02 -10.43 16.17
N GLN A 48 2.81 -11.21 16.93
CA GLN A 48 4.25 -11.31 16.70
C GLN A 48 4.56 -11.96 15.34
N SER A 49 3.88 -13.06 15.02
CA SER A 49 4.06 -13.77 13.76
C SER A 49 3.63 -12.92 12.56
N VAL A 50 2.46 -12.26 12.64
CA VAL A 50 1.94 -11.42 11.55
C VAL A 50 2.85 -10.21 11.31
N LEU A 51 3.22 -9.48 12.36
CA LEU A 51 4.08 -8.29 12.20
C LEU A 51 5.51 -8.68 11.82
N GLY A 52 6.01 -9.84 12.26
CA GLY A 52 7.28 -10.40 11.82
C GLY A 52 7.27 -10.65 10.32
N ALA A 53 6.31 -11.44 9.84
CA ALA A 53 6.16 -11.76 8.42
C ALA A 53 6.00 -10.51 7.55
N LEU A 54 5.21 -9.52 7.97
CA LEU A 54 5.06 -8.26 7.24
C LEU A 54 6.36 -7.45 7.14
N ARG A 55 7.21 -7.50 8.16
CA ARG A 55 8.52 -6.81 8.18
C ARG A 55 9.59 -7.55 7.38
N ASP A 56 9.43 -8.85 7.18
CA ASP A 56 10.34 -9.66 6.38
C ASP A 56 10.08 -9.52 4.87
N LEU A 57 8.95 -8.91 4.47
CA LEU A 57 8.65 -8.62 3.07
C LEU A 57 9.59 -7.56 2.50
N PRO A 58 9.88 -7.62 1.18
CA PRO A 58 10.53 -6.53 0.47
C PRO A 58 9.77 -5.20 0.69
N SER A 59 10.48 -4.14 1.07
CA SER A 59 9.87 -2.83 1.31
C SER A 59 9.85 -1.99 0.03
N ALA A 60 8.74 -1.30 -0.22
CA ALA A 60 8.72 -0.18 -1.14
C ALA A 60 9.68 0.94 -0.64
N PRO A 61 10.17 1.82 -1.54
CA PRO A 61 10.84 3.05 -1.14
C PRO A 61 9.94 3.85 -0.18
N VAL A 62 10.54 4.61 0.73
CA VAL A 62 9.79 5.47 1.65
C VAL A 62 9.99 6.91 1.21
N ALA A 63 8.93 7.54 0.71
CA ALA A 63 8.97 8.95 0.37
C ALA A 63 9.22 9.82 1.61
N THR A 64 10.12 10.78 1.46
CA THR A 64 10.37 11.83 2.44
C THR A 64 9.17 12.78 2.54
N PRO A 65 9.01 13.50 3.66
CA PRO A 65 7.97 14.53 3.77
C PRO A 65 7.99 15.54 2.61
N ASP A 66 9.18 15.98 2.18
CA ASP A 66 9.32 16.93 1.08
C ASP A 66 8.84 16.36 -0.26
N GLU A 67 9.13 15.10 -0.56
CA GLU A 67 8.62 14.40 -1.75
C GLU A 67 7.10 14.22 -1.70
N ILE A 68 6.55 13.96 -0.52
CA ILE A 68 5.10 13.85 -0.30
C ILE A 68 4.44 15.21 -0.55
N PHE A 69 4.95 16.29 0.07
CA PHE A 69 4.42 17.65 -0.13
C PHE A 69 4.55 18.10 -1.59
N PHE A 70 5.68 17.79 -2.23
CA PHE A 70 5.86 18.05 -3.65
C PHE A 70 4.80 17.34 -4.51
N LEU A 71 4.49 16.07 -4.22
CA LEU A 71 3.44 15.34 -4.93
C LEU A 71 2.04 15.94 -4.69
N ILE A 72 1.74 16.32 -3.43
CA ILE A 72 0.46 16.95 -3.06
C ILE A 72 0.21 18.20 -3.92
N GLU A 73 1.21 19.08 -4.00
CA GLU A 73 1.09 20.33 -4.75
C GLU A 73 1.05 20.07 -6.27
N ARG A 74 1.95 19.22 -6.77
CA ARG A 74 2.08 18.91 -8.20
C ARG A 74 0.81 18.28 -8.78
N GLU A 75 0.26 17.28 -8.09
CA GLU A 75 -0.90 16.51 -8.56
C GLU A 75 -2.23 17.03 -7.95
N ARG A 76 -2.18 18.11 -7.16
CA ARG A 76 -3.34 18.75 -6.50
C ARG A 76 -4.17 17.75 -5.70
N LEU A 77 -3.51 17.02 -4.80
CA LEU A 77 -4.13 15.93 -4.03
C LEU A 77 -5.00 16.41 -2.86
N PHE A 78 -5.08 17.71 -2.62
CA PHE A 78 -5.97 18.30 -1.60
C PHE A 78 -7.45 18.10 -1.94
N ASN A 79 -8.29 17.95 -0.92
CA ASN A 79 -9.74 17.72 -1.04
C ASN A 79 -10.16 16.47 -1.85
N ARG A 80 -9.26 15.51 -2.04
CA ARG A 80 -9.54 14.23 -2.72
C ARG A 80 -10.08 13.14 -1.79
N GLY A 81 -10.12 13.41 -0.49
CA GLY A 81 -10.62 12.49 0.54
C GLY A 81 -9.70 11.32 0.86
N ILE A 82 -8.42 11.42 0.50
CA ILE A 82 -7.34 10.51 0.89
C ILE A 82 -6.53 11.11 2.05
N GLY A 83 -5.97 10.25 2.89
CA GLY A 83 -5.15 10.64 4.03
C GLY A 83 -3.68 10.91 3.68
N TYR A 84 -2.91 11.36 4.68
CA TYR A 84 -1.47 11.55 4.53
C TYR A 84 -0.74 10.23 4.30
N VAL A 85 -1.18 9.13 4.94
CA VAL A 85 -0.61 7.79 4.71
C VAL A 85 -0.88 7.34 3.28
N ASP A 86 -2.12 7.43 2.79
CA ASP A 86 -2.46 7.17 1.37
C ASP A 86 -1.56 7.95 0.40
N THR A 87 -1.36 9.24 0.70
CA THR A 87 -0.50 10.12 -0.10
C THR A 87 0.96 9.66 -0.08
N SER A 88 1.45 9.22 1.09
CA SER A 88 2.79 8.65 1.19
C SER A 88 2.94 7.37 0.35
N LEU A 89 1.91 6.53 0.26
CA LEU A 89 1.96 5.32 -0.58
C LEU A 89 2.02 5.70 -2.07
N LEU A 90 1.24 6.70 -2.49
CA LEU A 90 1.29 7.24 -3.86
C LEU A 90 2.68 7.80 -4.19
N ALA A 91 3.27 8.56 -3.28
CA ALA A 91 4.63 9.10 -3.45
C ALA A 91 5.68 8.00 -3.51
N SER A 92 5.64 7.06 -2.57
CA SER A 92 6.53 5.89 -2.52
C SER A 92 6.45 5.04 -3.80
N ALA A 93 5.26 4.81 -4.34
CA ALA A 93 5.08 4.10 -5.61
C ALA A 93 5.61 4.90 -6.81
N ARG A 94 5.58 6.24 -6.78
CA ARG A 94 6.13 7.11 -7.82
C ARG A 94 7.67 7.15 -7.84
N LEU A 95 8.34 6.86 -6.73
CA LEU A 95 9.80 6.89 -6.64
C LEU A 95 10.49 5.81 -7.48
N GLN A 96 9.81 4.69 -7.73
CA GLN A 96 10.37 3.59 -8.51
C GLN A 96 9.39 3.14 -9.61
N PRO A 97 9.83 3.12 -10.89
CA PRO A 97 9.00 2.61 -11.98
C PRO A 97 8.54 1.16 -11.75
N GLY A 98 7.27 0.89 -12.08
CA GLY A 98 6.72 -0.48 -12.02
C GLY A 98 6.21 -0.91 -10.65
N ILE A 99 6.18 -0.02 -9.65
CA ILE A 99 5.37 -0.21 -8.44
C ILE A 99 3.93 0.21 -8.72
N GLN A 100 3.00 -0.69 -8.41
CA GLN A 100 1.57 -0.42 -8.49
C GLN A 100 0.93 -0.60 -7.12
N ILE A 101 -0.13 0.15 -6.82
CA ILE A 101 -0.85 0.12 -5.55
C ILE A 101 -2.10 -0.75 -5.69
N TRP A 102 -2.25 -1.68 -4.76
CA TRP A 102 -3.48 -2.47 -4.59
C TRP A 102 -4.18 -2.08 -3.29
N THR A 103 -5.41 -1.57 -3.40
CA THR A 103 -6.24 -1.11 -2.28
C THR A 103 -7.72 -1.43 -2.52
N ARG A 104 -8.50 -1.59 -1.44
CA ARG A 104 -9.98 -1.57 -1.49
C ARG A 104 -10.57 -0.17 -1.28
N ASP A 105 -9.78 0.80 -0.81
CA ASP A 105 -10.25 2.17 -0.66
C ASP A 105 -10.53 2.79 -2.03
N LYS A 106 -11.79 3.17 -2.26
CA LYS A 106 -12.24 3.70 -3.55
C LYS A 106 -11.58 5.04 -3.90
N ARG A 107 -11.31 5.88 -2.91
CA ARG A 107 -10.72 7.21 -3.11
C ARG A 107 -9.24 7.07 -3.45
N LEU A 108 -8.49 6.28 -2.69
CA LEU A 108 -7.09 5.99 -3.01
C LEU A 108 -6.98 5.29 -4.37
N LYS A 109 -7.84 4.31 -4.66
CA LYS A 109 -7.85 3.63 -5.97
C LYS A 109 -8.04 4.61 -7.12
N ASN A 110 -8.99 5.54 -7.02
CA ASN A 110 -9.25 6.52 -8.07
C ASN A 110 -8.06 7.44 -8.31
N VAL A 111 -7.44 7.96 -7.23
CA VAL A 111 -6.24 8.79 -7.34
C VAL A 111 -5.06 7.99 -7.91
N ALA A 112 -4.87 6.75 -7.46
CA ALA A 112 -3.84 5.87 -8.01
C ALA A 112 -4.04 5.60 -9.51
N ASP A 113 -5.27 5.41 -9.97
CA ASP A 113 -5.58 5.21 -11.39
C ASP A 113 -5.28 6.46 -12.21
N GLU A 114 -5.69 7.65 -11.74
CA GLU A 114 -5.35 8.94 -12.36
C GLU A 114 -3.84 9.15 -12.50
N LEU A 115 -3.05 8.68 -11.53
CA LEU A 115 -1.59 8.77 -11.54
C LEU A 115 -0.89 7.63 -12.31
N GLY A 116 -1.65 6.65 -12.83
CA GLY A 116 -1.12 5.48 -13.53
C GLY A 116 -0.47 4.44 -12.60
N LEU A 117 -0.79 4.48 -11.31
CA LEU A 117 -0.20 3.66 -10.25
C LEU A 117 -1.11 2.51 -9.82
N VAL A 118 -2.37 2.44 -10.25
CA VAL A 118 -3.27 1.37 -9.79
C VAL A 118 -2.82 -0.01 -10.29
N ALA A 119 -2.86 -1.01 -9.42
CA ALA A 119 -2.66 -2.40 -9.81
C ALA A 119 -3.88 -2.88 -10.62
N LYS A 120 -3.64 -3.32 -11.86
CA LYS A 120 -4.65 -3.97 -12.70
C LYS A 120 -4.47 -5.48 -12.55
N LEU A 121 -5.06 -6.01 -11.48
CA LEU A 121 -5.05 -7.44 -11.20
C LEU A 121 -6.28 -8.06 -11.86
N GLU A 122 -6.05 -8.97 -12.81
CA GLU A 122 -7.11 -9.78 -13.39
C GLU A 122 -7.56 -10.82 -12.34
N HIS A 123 -8.88 -11.06 -12.28
CA HIS A 123 -9.47 -12.13 -11.47
C HIS A 123 -9.55 -13.41 -12.29
#